data_AF-A0A7Y0XDF0-F1
#
_entry.id   AF-A0A7Y0XDF0-F1
#
_cell.length_a   1.000
_cell.length_b   1.000
_cell.length_c   1.000
_cell.angle_alpha   90.00
_cell.angle_beta   90.00
_cell.angle_gamma   90.00
#
_symmetry.space_group_name_H-M   'P 1'
#
loop_
_entity.id
_entity.type
_entity.pdbx_description
1 polymer ?
#
loop_
_entity_poly.entity_id
_entity_poly.type
_entity_poly.pdbx_seq_one_letter_code
_entity_poly.pdbx_strand_id
1 'polypeptide(L)' 'YFSIGDRGERDNGQDTQTHAGSILRLNLDGSVPQDNPFKPSEARPEIWSYGHRNPQGMFYDEATKQLWSIEHGPRG' A
#
# COMPACT_ATOMS: atom_id res chain seq x y z
N TYR A 1 7.28 5.39 1.07
CA TYR A 1 6.13 4.49 1.21
C TYR A 1 5.28 4.96 2.37
N PHE A 2 3.98 4.74 2.33
CA PHE A 2 3.09 4.92 3.48
C PHE A 2 1.88 3.99 3.34
N SER A 3 1.20 3.70 4.45
CA SER A 3 0.15 2.69 4.53
C SER A 3 -1.20 3.28 4.87
N ILE A 4 -2.26 2.68 4.35
CA ILE A 4 -3.66 3.02 4.62
C ILE A 4 -4.41 1.71 4.84
N GLY A 5 -5.02 1.53 6.02
CA GLY A 5 -5.84 0.35 6.32
C GLY A 5 -7.16 0.30 5.54
N ASP A 6 -7.89 -0.81 5.65
CA ASP A 6 -9.19 -1.07 5.00
C ASP A 6 -10.33 -0.19 5.54
N ARG A 7 -10.07 0.56 6.62
CA ARG A 7 -11.01 1.45 7.32
C ARG A 7 -12.21 0.71 7.93
N GLY A 8 -12.08 -0.58 8.20
CA GLY A 8 -13.13 -1.43 8.76
C GLY A 8 -14.06 -2.06 7.71
N GLU A 9 -13.91 -1.71 6.43
CA GLU A 9 -14.68 -2.27 5.32
C GLU A 9 -13.82 -3.26 4.56
N ARG A 10 -14.08 -4.57 4.73
CA ARG A 10 -13.19 -5.63 4.24
C ARG A 10 -13.02 -5.63 2.71
N ASP A 11 -14.07 -5.28 1.99
CA ASP A 11 -14.07 -5.26 0.52
C ASP A 11 -13.06 -4.22 -0.02
N ASN A 12 -12.77 -3.16 0.75
CA ASN A 12 -11.76 -2.17 0.37
C ASN A 12 -10.38 -2.81 0.17
N GLY A 13 -10.05 -3.88 0.90
CA GLY A 13 -8.76 -4.55 0.76
C GLY A 13 -8.47 -5.03 -0.66
N GLN A 14 -9.50 -5.32 -1.46
CA GLN A 14 -9.37 -5.75 -2.85
C GLN A 14 -9.77 -4.67 -3.86
N ASP A 15 -10.28 -3.52 -3.41
CA ASP A 15 -10.70 -2.42 -4.29
C ASP A 15 -9.54 -1.48 -4.63
N THR A 16 -8.91 -1.75 -5.77
CA THR A 16 -7.80 -0.94 -6.30
C THR A 16 -8.23 0.41 -6.91
N GLN A 17 -9.53 0.72 -6.92
CA GLN A 17 -10.06 2.04 -7.29
C GLN A 17 -10.04 3.03 -6.12
N THR A 18 -9.68 2.57 -4.92
CA THR A 18 -9.49 3.40 -3.72
C THR A 18 -8.08 3.25 -3.17
N HIS A 19 -7.74 4.05 -2.16
CA HIS A 19 -6.50 3.90 -1.40
C HIS A 19 -6.64 3.03 -0.16
N ALA A 20 -7.85 2.63 0.21
CA ALA A 20 -8.06 1.85 1.42
C ALA A 20 -7.44 0.45 1.24
N GLY A 21 -6.86 -0.08 2.32
CA GLY A 21 -6.21 -1.40 2.31
C GLY A 21 -4.95 -1.50 1.44
N SER A 22 -4.19 -0.41 1.31
CA SER A 22 -3.02 -0.32 0.42
C SER A 22 -1.75 0.20 1.11
N ILE A 23 -0.61 -0.17 0.55
CA ILE A 23 0.66 0.53 0.72
C ILE A 23 0.91 1.33 -0.55
N LEU A 24 1.18 2.62 -0.40
CA LEU A 24 1.43 3.56 -1.49
C LEU A 24 2.92 3.90 -1.60
N ARG A 25 3.38 4.15 -2.84
CA ARG A 25 4.73 4.65 -3.15
C ARG A 25 4.63 5.89 -4.02
N LEU A 26 5.18 6.99 -3.50
CA LEU A 26 5.32 8.28 -4.17
C LEU A 26 6.79 8.72 -4.15
N ASN A 27 7.16 9.58 -5.10
CA ASN A 27 8.38 10.38 -5.04
C ASN A 27 8.26 11.43 -3.92
N LEU A 28 9.39 12.05 -3.56
CA LEU A 28 9.43 13.08 -2.51
C LEU A 28 8.63 14.34 -2.86
N ASP A 29 8.41 14.60 -4.15
CA ASP A 29 7.57 15.69 -4.65
C ASP A 29 6.08 15.31 -4.74
N GLY A 30 5.71 14.10 -4.32
CA GLY A 30 4.36 13.57 -4.39
C GLY A 30 3.97 12.98 -5.75
N SER A 31 4.84 13.03 -6.76
CA SER A 31 4.58 12.39 -8.06
C SER A 31 4.66 10.87 -7.98
N VAL A 32 4.00 10.18 -8.91
CA VAL A 32 4.02 8.71 -8.97
C VAL A 32 5.28 8.22 -9.69
N PRO A 33 6.10 7.34 -9.09
CA PRO A 33 7.24 6.70 -9.75
C PRO A 33 6.82 5.96 -11.03
N GLN A 34 7.64 6.03 -12.07
CA GLN A 34 7.31 5.41 -13.37
C GLN A 34 7.35 3.87 -13.32
N ASP A 35 8.09 3.33 -12.37
CA ASP A 35 8.28 1.89 -12.11
C ASP A 35 7.30 1.33 -11.08
N ASN A 36 6.21 2.05 -10.75
CA ASN A 36 5.15 1.48 -9.91
C ASN A 36 4.43 0.33 -10.65
N PRO A 37 4.07 -0.74 -9.93
CA PRO A 37 3.65 -2.02 -10.53
C PRO A 37 2.32 -1.96 -11.28
N PHE A 38 1.47 -0.99 -10.97
CA PHE A 38 0.12 -0.88 -11.54
C PHE A 38 0.02 0.15 -12.67
N LYS A 39 1.16 0.46 -13.30
CA LYS A 39 1.23 1.40 -14.42
C LYS A 39 1.68 0.67 -15.70
N PRO A 40 0.87 0.62 -16.78
CA PRO A 40 -0.52 1.04 -16.90
C PRO A 40 -1.50 -0.06 -16.43
N SER A 41 -2.49 0.30 -15.63
CA SER A 41 -3.63 -0.56 -15.30
C SER A 41 -4.82 0.31 -14.87
N GLU A 42 -5.97 -0.31 -14.62
CA GLU A 42 -7.14 0.37 -14.05
C GLU A 42 -6.95 0.75 -12.58
N ALA A 43 -5.99 0.14 -11.87
CA ALA A 43 -5.72 0.45 -10.47
C ALA A 43 -5.10 1.84 -10.31
N ARG A 44 -5.25 2.43 -9.12
CA ARG A 44 -4.59 3.70 -8.80
C ARG A 44 -3.06 3.58 -8.92
N PRO A 45 -2.40 4.47 -9.68
CA PRO A 45 -1.00 4.26 -10.07
C PRO A 45 0.01 4.41 -8.91
N GLU A 46 -0.37 5.07 -7.83
CA GLU A 46 0.40 5.20 -6.58
C GLU A 46 0.42 3.93 -5.72
N ILE A 47 -0.44 2.94 -6.01
CA ILE A 47 -0.47 1.66 -5.27
C ILE A 47 0.85 0.92 -5.50
N TRP A 48 1.44 0.44 -4.42
CA TRP A 48 2.59 -0.48 -4.44
C TRP A 48 2.15 -1.91 -4.13
N SER A 49 1.28 -2.07 -3.13
CA SER A 49 0.59 -3.33 -2.84
C SER A 49 -0.78 -3.06 -2.22
N TYR A 50 -1.70 -4.01 -2.37
CA TYR A 50 -3.07 -3.97 -1.84
C TYR A 50 -3.39 -5.27 -1.12
N GLY A 51 -4.56 -5.37 -0.50
CA GLY A 51 -4.96 -6.54 0.30
C GLY A 51 -4.68 -6.40 1.80
N HIS A 52 -4.33 -5.20 2.26
CA HIS A 52 -3.97 -4.96 3.66
C HIS A 52 -5.20 -4.67 4.50
N ARG A 53 -5.21 -5.16 5.74
CA ARG A 53 -6.25 -4.86 6.72
C ARG A 53 -5.90 -3.61 7.52
N ASN A 54 -4.87 -3.70 8.36
CA ASN A 54 -4.51 -2.62 9.28
C ASN A 54 -2.99 -2.52 9.50
N PRO A 55 -2.23 -2.10 8.47
CA PRO A 55 -0.78 -1.91 8.52
C PRO A 55 -0.42 -0.68 9.36
N GLN A 56 0.35 -0.88 10.44
CA GLN A 56 0.71 0.17 11.40
C GLN A 56 2.21 0.45 11.46
N GLY A 57 3.04 -0.59 11.32
CA GLY A 57 4.49 -0.47 11.34
C GLY A 57 5.08 -0.78 9.97
N MET A 58 6.07 0.01 9.56
CA MET A 58 6.86 -0.24 8.35
C MET A 58 8.34 0.07 8.60
N PHE A 59 9.21 -0.69 7.95
CA PHE A 59 10.65 -0.47 7.94
C PHE A 59 11.20 -0.70 6.53
N TYR A 60 11.98 0.24 6.03
CA TYR A 60 12.66 0.10 4.74
C TYR A 60 14.15 -0.16 4.99
N ASP A 61 14.61 -1.33 4.55
CA ASP A 61 16.01 -1.71 4.58
C ASP A 61 16.70 -1.20 3.32
N GLU A 62 17.51 -0.15 3.47
CA GLU A 62 18.26 0.46 2.37
C GLU A 62 19.34 -0.46 1.77
N ALA A 63 19.87 -1.42 2.54
CA ALA A 63 20.92 -2.32 2.06
C ALA A 63 20.34 -3.39 1.13
N THR A 64 19.18 -3.95 1.48
CA THR A 64 18.51 -5.00 0.69
C THR A 64 17.43 -4.48 -0.25
N LYS A 65 17.07 -3.19 -0.14
CA LYS A 65 15.95 -2.55 -0.84
C LYS A 65 14.61 -3.22 -0.55
N GLN A 66 14.44 -3.76 0.65
CA GLN A 66 13.22 -4.44 1.09
C GLN A 66 12.36 -3.56 2.00
N LEU A 67 11.05 -3.57 1.75
CA LEU A 67 10.05 -2.97 2.63
C LEU A 67 9.42 -4.06 3.50
N TRP A 68 9.56 -3.93 4.81
CA TRP A 68 8.88 -4.75 5.80
C TRP A 68 7.66 -4.00 6.32
N SER A 69 6.56 -4.72 6.52
CA SER A 69 5.31 -4.18 7.09
C SER A 69 4.76 -5.16 8.12
N ILE A 70 4.17 -4.63 9.19
CA ILE A 70 3.37 -5.39 10.14
C ILE A 70 1.95 -4.85 10.16
N GLU A 71 0.98 -5.76 10.25
CA GLU A 71 -0.43 -5.41 10.29
C GLU A 71 -1.20 -6.21 11.35
N HIS A 72 -2.26 -5.61 11.87
CA HIS A 72 -3.15 -6.30 12.79
C HIS A 72 -4.20 -7.12 12.02
N GLY A 73 -4.33 -8.41 12.39
CA GLY A 73 -5.45 -9.26 11.99
C GLY A 73 -6.78 -8.85 12.64
N PRO A 74 -7.91 -9.48 12.25
CA PRO A 74 -9.21 -9.23 12.88
C PRO A 74 -9.19 -9.59 14.37
N ARG A 75 -10.20 -9.12 15.13
CA ARG A 75 -10.48 -9.71 16.44
C ARG A 75 -10.87 -11.17 16.20
N GLY A 76 -10.10 -12.09 16.79
CA GLY A 76 -10.44 -13.51 16.88
C GLY A 76 -11.55 -13.77 17.89
#